data_AF-A0ABD3JCH2-F1
#
_entry.id   AF-A0ABD3JCH2-F1
#
_cell.length_a   1.000
_cell.length_b   1.000
_cell.length_c   1.000
_cell.angle_alpha   90.00
_cell.angle_beta   90.00
_cell.angle_gamma   90.00
#
_symmetry.space_group_name_H-M   'P 1'
#
loop_
_entity.id
_entity.type
_entity.pdbx_description
1 polymer ?
#
loop_
_entity_poly.entity_id
_entity_poly.type
_entity_poly.pdbx_seq_one_letter_code
_entity_poly.pdbx_strand_id
1 'polypeptide(L)'
;MKALRKYFSIIEQNPVLFRVGFRVTGGKTRKETELGDWEASASWLSLWLSATSDRVETRTSSDPPSFERDRSIDRSSLQKEMVELGALPEDCIAHILSLTTPLDAARSAAVSRAFRTASDSDAVWRNFLPPDLDLIVSTSSPPPFGPSLTRKKDVFLRLCSDPLLIDSGRKSFALEKWSGKKCYMVGARDLSIVWGDTPSSWRWSSFHVSRFPEVAELIRVRWLEVHAKMETRLLSADTYYAAYFIFKFVHGNYGFETQAVEVSISCGSAGEQCYVYFDPDGRMRQQYQTVQERSPHIFRDATAVRVFQAREKKAPRDRGDGWKEINLGEFFVDDPPTGEVQISLMDVKSLKWKSGLVIQGIELRPAQMTSQESSRQRIGQRR
;
A
#
# COMPACT_ATOMS: atom_id res chain seq x y z
N MET A 1 6.57 -17.09 16.93
CA MET A 1 6.90 -15.94 16.06
C MET A 1 7.81 -16.30 14.87
N LYS A 2 9.12 -16.58 15.04
CA LYS A 2 10.01 -16.93 13.91
C LYS A 2 9.57 -18.19 13.14
N ALA A 3 9.05 -19.20 13.83
CA ALA A 3 8.51 -20.42 13.21
C ALA A 3 7.23 -20.15 12.38
N LEU A 4 6.35 -19.25 12.86
CA LEU A 4 5.14 -18.85 12.13
C LEU A 4 5.45 -18.00 10.91
N ARG A 5 6.36 -17.03 11.02
CA ARG A 5 6.84 -16.26 9.85
C ARG A 5 7.50 -17.19 8.81
N LYS A 6 8.23 -18.21 9.25
CA LYS A 6 8.80 -19.23 8.36
C LYS A 6 7.71 -20.11 7.74
N TYR A 7 6.69 -20.51 8.50
CA TYR A 7 5.54 -21.29 8.01
C TYR A 7 4.72 -20.51 6.96
N PHE A 8 4.41 -19.23 7.20
CA PHE A 8 3.73 -18.37 6.23
C PHE A 8 4.62 -17.99 5.03
N SER A 9 5.93 -17.81 5.22
CA SER A 9 6.88 -17.62 4.13
C SER A 9 7.01 -18.86 3.22
N ILE A 10 6.86 -20.07 3.77
CA ILE A 10 6.81 -21.32 2.99
C ILE A 10 5.52 -21.39 2.15
N ILE A 11 4.38 -20.93 2.69
CA ILE A 11 3.11 -20.84 1.94
C ILE A 11 3.24 -19.84 0.78
N GLU A 12 3.93 -18.72 1.00
CA GLU A 12 4.14 -17.68 -0.02
C GLU A 12 5.10 -18.11 -1.14
N GLN A 13 6.02 -19.05 -0.86
CA GLN A 13 6.99 -19.57 -1.84
C GLN A 13 6.51 -20.80 -2.62
N ASN A 14 5.36 -21.39 -2.28
CA ASN A 14 4.85 -22.62 -2.92
C ASN A 14 3.33 -22.59 -3.18
N PRO A 15 2.85 -21.82 -4.16
CA PRO A 15 1.43 -21.81 -4.53
C PRO A 15 0.93 -23.11 -5.19
N VAL A 16 1.82 -24.05 -5.52
CA VAL A 16 1.50 -25.28 -6.26
C VAL A 16 1.17 -26.48 -5.35
N LEU A 17 1.56 -26.45 -4.06
CA LEU A 17 1.39 -27.58 -3.14
C LEU A 17 -0.02 -27.69 -2.51
N PHE A 18 -0.90 -26.72 -2.72
CA PHE A 18 -2.31 -26.78 -2.32
C PHE A 18 -3.24 -26.78 -3.55
N ARG A 19 -2.96 -27.67 -4.50
CA ARG A 19 -3.90 -28.04 -5.57
C ARG A 19 -4.50 -29.42 -5.27
N VAL A 20 -5.32 -29.50 -4.22
CA VAL A 20 -6.22 -30.64 -4.06
C VAL A 20 -7.31 -30.49 -5.13
N GLY A 21 -7.46 -31.55 -5.94
CA GLY A 21 -7.94 -31.48 -7.31
C GLY A 21 -9.38 -31.00 -7.51
N PHE A 22 -9.55 -30.07 -8.45
CA PHE A 22 -10.80 -29.89 -9.18
C PHE A 22 -10.63 -30.49 -10.58
N ARG A 23 -11.34 -31.59 -10.85
CA ARG A 23 -11.49 -32.14 -12.19
C ARG A 23 -12.87 -31.72 -12.69
N VAL A 24 -12.93 -30.66 -13.51
CA VAL A 24 -14.16 -30.29 -14.24
C VAL A 24 -14.10 -30.93 -15.62
N THR A 25 -15.03 -31.84 -15.87
CA THR A 25 -15.23 -32.46 -17.19
C THR A 25 -15.94 -31.50 -18.13
N GLY A 26 -15.21 -31.03 -19.15
CA GLY A 26 -15.62 -30.80 -20.55
C GLY A 26 -16.93 -30.08 -20.89
N GLY A 27 -16.81 -28.94 -21.59
CA GLY A 27 -17.83 -28.36 -22.47
C GLY A 27 -17.34 -27.14 -23.26
N LYS A 28 -16.95 -27.34 -24.54
CA LYS A 28 -16.67 -26.34 -25.61
C LYS A 28 -17.90 -25.40 -25.82
N THR A 29 -17.91 -24.16 -26.34
CA THR A 29 -17.00 -23.17 -26.95
C THR A 29 -17.87 -21.94 -27.31
N ARG A 30 -17.44 -20.69 -27.11
CA ARG A 30 -17.38 -19.62 -28.15
C ARG A 30 -16.88 -18.27 -27.59
N LYS A 31 -16.25 -17.51 -28.48
CA LYS A 31 -15.54 -16.23 -28.33
C LYS A 31 -16.39 -15.09 -27.77
N GLU A 32 -15.79 -14.22 -26.97
CA GLU A 32 -16.02 -12.76 -27.05
C GLU A 32 -14.88 -11.96 -26.38
N THR A 33 -14.85 -10.70 -26.80
CA THR A 33 -13.77 -9.72 -26.93
C THR A 33 -13.34 -9.02 -25.64
N GLU A 34 -12.17 -8.40 -25.70
CA GLU A 34 -11.52 -7.53 -24.71
C GLU A 34 -12.45 -6.53 -24.02
N LEU A 35 -12.48 -6.54 -22.68
CA LEU A 35 -12.91 -5.42 -21.85
C LEU A 35 -12.16 -5.46 -20.51
N GLY A 36 -11.74 -4.27 -20.07
CA GLY A 36 -10.68 -4.06 -19.09
C GLY A 36 -10.97 -4.53 -17.67
N ASP A 37 -9.87 -4.90 -17.01
CA ASP A 37 -9.74 -5.29 -15.61
C ASP A 37 -10.29 -4.22 -14.65
N TRP A 38 -11.57 -4.31 -14.29
CA TRP A 38 -12.03 -3.77 -13.01
C TRP A 38 -13.25 -4.50 -12.41
N GLU A 39 -14.03 -5.26 -13.19
CA GLU A 39 -15.18 -6.04 -12.67
C GLU A 39 -14.78 -7.33 -11.91
N ALA A 40 -13.53 -7.79 -11.97
CA ALA A 40 -13.10 -9.01 -11.30
C ALA A 40 -13.00 -8.88 -9.76
N SER A 41 -12.86 -7.66 -9.22
CA SER A 41 -12.57 -7.46 -7.79
C SER A 41 -13.80 -7.61 -6.87
N ALA A 42 -14.99 -7.35 -7.39
CA ALA A 42 -16.24 -7.49 -6.63
C ALA A 42 -16.79 -8.94 -6.67
N SER A 43 -16.50 -9.69 -7.73
CA SER A 43 -17.01 -11.05 -7.96
C SER A 43 -16.36 -12.11 -7.04
N TRP A 44 -15.12 -11.90 -6.62
CA TRP A 44 -14.43 -12.84 -5.72
C TRP A 44 -14.96 -12.81 -4.27
N LEU A 45 -15.42 -11.66 -3.78
CA LEU A 45 -16.00 -11.55 -2.43
C LEU A 45 -17.38 -12.23 -2.36
N SER A 46 -18.19 -12.14 -3.41
CA SER A 46 -19.49 -12.81 -3.53
C SER A 46 -19.36 -14.32 -3.79
N LEU A 47 -18.34 -14.75 -4.55
CA LEU A 47 -18.00 -16.17 -4.70
C LEU A 47 -17.42 -16.78 -3.40
N TRP A 48 -16.66 -16.02 -2.61
CA TRP A 48 -16.13 -16.48 -1.31
C TRP A 48 -17.23 -16.63 -0.25
N LEU A 49 -18.23 -15.73 -0.23
CA LEU A 49 -19.39 -15.83 0.67
C LEU A 49 -20.36 -16.98 0.31
N SER A 50 -20.38 -17.44 -0.95
CA SER A 50 -21.29 -18.50 -1.41
C SER A 50 -20.74 -19.92 -1.21
N ALA A 51 -19.44 -20.08 -1.04
CA ALA A 51 -18.79 -21.40 -0.93
C ALA A 51 -18.87 -22.05 0.47
N THR A 52 -19.55 -21.43 1.45
CA THR A 52 -19.66 -21.95 2.83
C THR A 52 -20.93 -22.74 3.14
N SER A 53 -21.67 -23.18 2.13
CA SER A 53 -22.86 -24.02 2.32
C SER A 53 -22.83 -25.24 1.40
N ASP A 54 -22.04 -26.27 1.73
CA ASP A 54 -22.56 -27.64 1.70
C ASP A 54 -21.60 -28.71 2.29
N ARG A 55 -22.24 -29.50 3.15
CA ARG A 55 -22.06 -30.89 3.62
C ARG A 55 -20.69 -31.62 3.75
N VAL A 56 -20.64 -32.29 4.91
CA VAL A 56 -19.78 -33.38 5.38
C VAL A 56 -20.09 -34.70 4.67
N GLU A 57 -19.06 -35.51 4.38
CA GLU A 57 -19.19 -36.98 4.35
C GLU A 57 -17.85 -37.70 4.59
N THR A 58 -17.86 -38.63 5.55
CA THR A 58 -16.77 -39.53 5.99
C THR A 58 -16.76 -40.82 5.18
N ARG A 59 -15.59 -41.37 4.82
CA ARG A 59 -15.43 -42.80 4.48
C ARG A 59 -14.05 -43.39 4.86
N THR A 60 -14.13 -44.65 5.28
CA THR A 60 -13.16 -45.52 5.96
C THR A 60 -12.47 -46.55 5.05
N SER A 61 -11.41 -47.19 5.59
CA SER A 61 -10.72 -48.45 5.18
C SER A 61 -9.66 -48.30 4.07
N SER A 62 -8.50 -48.97 4.06
CA SER A 62 -8.01 -50.20 4.72
C SER A 62 -6.48 -50.36 4.51
N ASP A 63 -5.74 -50.86 5.52
CA ASP A 63 -4.38 -51.47 5.43
C ASP A 63 -4.44 -52.89 4.77
N PRO A 64 -3.37 -53.70 4.51
CA PRO A 64 -1.96 -53.74 5.04
C PRO A 64 -0.90 -54.15 3.94
N PRO A 65 0.31 -54.77 4.16
CA PRO A 65 0.98 -55.23 5.39
C PRO A 65 2.50 -54.94 5.57
N SER A 66 2.92 -55.38 6.76
CA SER A 66 4.15 -55.35 7.55
C SER A 66 5.47 -55.90 6.96
N PHE A 67 6.59 -55.29 7.37
CA PHE A 67 7.87 -55.98 7.58
C PHE A 67 8.60 -55.36 8.79
N GLU A 68 8.80 -56.14 9.86
CA GLU A 68 9.55 -55.78 11.07
C GLU A 68 11.03 -56.16 10.95
N ARG A 69 11.96 -55.28 11.38
CA ARG A 69 12.70 -55.43 12.66
C ARG A 69 13.78 -54.36 12.91
N ASP A 70 13.71 -53.82 14.12
CA ASP A 70 14.78 -53.48 15.05
C ASP A 70 15.96 -52.59 14.62
N ARG A 71 15.86 -51.30 14.99
CA ARG A 71 16.89 -50.64 15.83
C ARG A 71 16.23 -49.68 16.81
N SER A 72 16.28 -50.07 18.08
CA SER A 72 15.96 -49.28 19.26
C SER A 72 16.91 -48.08 19.39
N ILE A 73 16.49 -46.95 18.86
CA ILE A 73 16.93 -45.64 19.36
C ILE A 73 15.69 -45.07 20.02
N ASP A 74 15.75 -44.89 21.34
CA ASP A 74 14.72 -44.24 22.13
C ASP A 74 14.47 -42.81 21.60
N ARG A 75 13.52 -42.70 20.67
CA ARG A 75 12.97 -41.45 20.14
C ARG A 75 11.85 -40.89 21.03
N SER A 76 11.51 -41.57 22.13
CA SER A 76 10.39 -41.16 22.99
C SER A 76 10.77 -40.02 23.93
N SER A 77 12.06 -39.86 24.26
CA SER A 77 12.56 -38.87 25.23
C SER A 77 12.82 -37.46 24.64
N LEU A 78 12.59 -37.25 23.34
CA LEU A 78 12.64 -35.93 22.68
C LEU A 78 11.41 -35.69 21.78
N GLN A 79 10.26 -36.33 22.05
CA GLN A 79 8.98 -35.74 21.70
C GLN A 79 8.73 -34.57 22.66
N LYS A 80 9.45 -33.48 22.41
CA LYS A 80 9.07 -32.15 22.90
C LYS A 80 7.62 -31.97 22.47
N GLU A 81 6.68 -31.99 23.42
CA GLU A 81 5.24 -31.83 23.20
C GLU A 81 5.00 -30.75 22.15
N MET A 82 4.82 -31.17 20.91
CA MET A 82 4.62 -30.28 19.80
C MET A 82 3.10 -30.14 19.75
N VAL A 83 2.58 -29.27 20.61
CA VAL A 83 1.15 -28.94 20.62
C VAL A 83 0.83 -28.45 19.21
N GLU A 84 0.03 -29.23 18.49
CA GLU A 84 -0.45 -28.81 17.18
C GLU A 84 -1.21 -27.50 17.34
N LEU A 85 -0.90 -26.53 16.48
CA LEU A 85 -1.46 -25.19 16.59
C LEU A 85 -2.99 -25.17 16.49
N GLY A 86 -3.58 -26.21 15.87
CA GLY A 86 -5.03 -26.42 15.79
C GLY A 86 -5.68 -27.01 17.04
N ALA A 87 -4.89 -27.52 18.00
CA ALA A 87 -5.36 -28.00 19.29
C ALA A 87 -5.40 -26.89 20.37
N LEU A 88 -4.94 -25.68 20.05
CA LEU A 88 -5.01 -24.53 20.94
C LEU A 88 -6.46 -24.02 21.06
N PRO A 89 -6.86 -23.50 22.23
CA PRO A 89 -8.12 -22.77 22.38
C PRO A 89 -8.21 -21.58 21.42
N GLU A 90 -9.42 -21.23 21.01
CA GLU A 90 -9.68 -20.11 20.09
C GLU A 90 -9.04 -18.80 20.56
N ASP A 91 -9.13 -18.50 21.87
CA ASP A 91 -8.54 -17.30 22.46
C ASP A 91 -7.01 -17.25 22.33
N CYS A 92 -6.35 -18.40 22.45
CA CYS A 92 -4.90 -18.50 22.25
C CYS A 92 -4.53 -18.26 20.79
N ILE A 93 -5.31 -18.81 19.86
CA ILE A 93 -5.12 -18.58 18.42
C ILE A 93 -5.35 -17.09 18.11
N ALA A 94 -6.43 -16.50 18.61
CA ALA A 94 -6.76 -15.09 18.43
C ALA A 94 -5.64 -14.20 18.99
N HIS A 95 -5.12 -14.49 20.18
CA HIS A 95 -4.00 -13.75 20.74
C HIS A 95 -2.76 -13.82 19.84
N ILE A 96 -2.40 -15.02 19.35
CA ILE A 96 -1.28 -15.20 18.42
C ILE A 96 -1.50 -14.39 17.12
N LEU A 97 -2.69 -14.47 16.52
CA LEU A 97 -3.03 -13.74 15.30
C LEU A 97 -3.03 -12.22 15.51
N SER A 98 -3.40 -11.74 16.70
CA SER A 98 -3.38 -10.31 17.02
C SER A 98 -1.97 -9.70 17.01
N LEU A 99 -0.92 -10.53 17.06
CA LEU A 99 0.49 -10.13 17.02
C LEU A 99 1.11 -10.28 15.62
N THR A 100 0.33 -10.67 14.61
CA THR A 100 0.78 -10.80 13.21
C THR A 100 0.33 -9.58 12.39
N THR A 101 0.35 -9.70 11.05
CA THR A 101 -0.22 -8.69 10.16
C THR A 101 -1.70 -8.96 9.88
N PRO A 102 -2.49 -7.94 9.50
CA PRO A 102 -3.87 -8.14 9.03
C PRO A 102 -3.96 -9.18 7.91
N LEU A 103 -2.98 -9.20 7.01
CA LEU A 103 -2.88 -10.18 5.95
C LEU A 103 -2.69 -11.61 6.47
N ASP A 104 -1.76 -11.80 7.40
CA ASP A 104 -1.50 -13.13 7.98
C ASP A 104 -2.71 -13.64 8.77
N ALA A 105 -3.39 -12.78 9.51
CA ALA A 105 -4.62 -13.11 10.21
C ALA A 105 -5.72 -13.53 9.22
N ALA A 106 -5.93 -12.77 8.14
CA ALA A 106 -6.91 -13.09 7.10
C ALA A 106 -6.57 -14.42 6.38
N ARG A 107 -5.30 -14.67 6.07
CA ARG A 107 -4.84 -15.95 5.47
C ARG A 107 -5.03 -17.12 6.42
N SER A 108 -4.88 -16.91 7.71
CA SER A 108 -5.04 -17.95 8.74
C SER A 108 -6.46 -18.49 8.78
N ALA A 109 -7.48 -17.69 8.42
CA ALA A 109 -8.88 -18.11 8.37
C ALA A 109 -9.14 -19.36 7.50
N ALA A 110 -8.27 -19.64 6.52
CA ALA A 110 -8.36 -20.78 5.62
C ALA A 110 -7.82 -22.10 6.23
N VAL A 111 -7.12 -22.05 7.36
CA VAL A 111 -6.43 -23.22 7.94
C VAL A 111 -7.39 -24.20 8.59
N SER A 112 -8.32 -23.72 9.42
CA SER A 112 -9.31 -24.55 10.11
C SER A 112 -10.52 -23.71 10.57
N ARG A 113 -11.55 -24.37 11.12
CA ARG A 113 -12.70 -23.69 11.72
C ARG A 113 -12.30 -22.80 12.91
N ALA A 114 -11.45 -23.33 13.80
CA ALA A 114 -10.96 -22.60 14.97
C ALA A 114 -10.11 -21.38 14.56
N PHE A 115 -9.31 -21.51 13.51
CA PHE A 115 -8.57 -20.38 12.97
C PHE A 115 -9.45 -19.32 12.34
N ARG A 116 -10.53 -19.73 11.66
CA ARG A 116 -11.50 -18.81 11.07
C ARG A 116 -12.20 -17.98 12.13
N THR A 117 -12.75 -18.63 13.16
CA THR A 117 -13.43 -17.94 14.27
C THR A 117 -12.47 -17.01 15.01
N ALA A 118 -11.26 -17.50 15.34
CA ALA A 118 -10.22 -16.68 15.95
C ALA A 118 -9.82 -15.48 15.09
N SER A 119 -9.63 -15.67 13.77
CA SER A 119 -9.21 -14.60 12.86
C SER A 119 -10.27 -13.51 12.64
N ASP A 120 -11.55 -13.85 12.83
CA ASP A 120 -12.67 -12.91 12.71
C ASP A 120 -13.01 -12.21 14.04
N SER A 121 -12.33 -12.58 15.14
CA SER A 121 -12.56 -12.00 16.47
C SER A 121 -12.12 -10.54 16.56
N ASP A 122 -12.95 -9.70 17.19
CA ASP A 122 -12.60 -8.30 17.45
C ASP A 122 -11.33 -8.15 18.30
N ALA A 123 -10.97 -9.14 19.11
CA ALA A 123 -9.70 -9.12 19.86
C ALA A 123 -8.48 -9.02 18.92
N VAL A 124 -8.55 -9.66 17.75
CA VAL A 124 -7.51 -9.59 16.72
C VAL A 124 -7.50 -8.20 16.08
N TRP A 125 -8.65 -7.78 15.57
CA TRP A 125 -8.76 -6.55 14.77
C TRP A 125 -8.57 -5.27 15.60
N ARG A 126 -8.79 -5.31 16.93
CA ARG A 126 -8.43 -4.21 17.83
C ARG A 126 -6.93 -3.88 17.80
N ASN A 127 -6.06 -4.88 17.66
CA ASN A 127 -4.60 -4.67 17.61
C ASN A 127 -4.11 -4.18 16.23
N PHE A 128 -4.91 -4.36 15.18
CA PHE A 128 -4.61 -3.87 13.83
C PHE A 128 -5.08 -2.45 13.58
N LEU A 129 -6.02 -1.96 14.40
CA LEU A 129 -6.45 -0.57 14.37
C LEU A 129 -5.48 0.30 15.18
N PRO A 130 -5.20 1.53 14.73
CA PRO A 130 -4.38 2.44 15.51
C PRO A 130 -4.99 2.72 16.90
N PRO A 131 -4.18 2.78 17.96
CA PRO A 131 -4.67 3.03 19.31
C PRO A 131 -5.29 4.44 19.46
N ASP A 132 -4.88 5.37 18.61
CA ASP A 132 -5.38 6.75 18.53
C ASP A 132 -6.51 6.93 17.50
N LEU A 133 -7.11 5.84 17.01
CA LEU A 133 -8.17 5.91 16.00
C LEU A 133 -9.34 6.78 16.44
N ASP A 134 -9.77 6.70 17.71
CA ASP A 134 -10.90 7.50 18.22
C ASP A 134 -10.59 9.00 18.15
N LEU A 135 -9.33 9.40 18.36
CA LEU A 135 -8.89 10.80 18.19
C LEU A 135 -8.92 11.21 16.72
N ILE A 136 -8.43 10.35 15.82
CA ILE A 136 -8.43 10.62 14.37
C ILE A 136 -9.88 10.77 13.88
N VAL A 137 -10.77 9.87 14.28
CA VAL A 137 -12.19 9.90 13.90
C VAL A 137 -12.90 11.13 14.46
N SER A 138 -12.52 11.60 15.65
CA SER A 138 -13.08 12.83 16.24
C SER A 138 -12.78 14.09 15.42
N THR A 139 -11.71 14.08 14.62
CA THR A 139 -11.36 15.19 13.71
C THR A 139 -12.06 15.14 12.36
N SER A 140 -12.81 14.06 12.08
CA SER A 140 -13.54 13.89 10.84
C SER A 140 -14.93 14.51 10.88
N SER A 141 -15.39 15.03 9.74
CA SER A 141 -16.73 15.60 9.60
C SER A 141 -17.26 15.31 8.19
N PRO A 142 -18.39 14.59 8.03
CA PRO A 142 -19.27 14.02 9.06
C PRO A 142 -18.69 12.75 9.74
N PRO A 143 -19.29 12.28 10.85
CA PRO A 143 -18.91 11.03 11.51
C PRO A 143 -18.94 9.87 10.49
N PRO A 144 -17.82 9.13 10.32
CA PRO A 144 -17.64 8.23 9.19
C PRO A 144 -18.29 6.87 9.39
N PHE A 145 -18.55 6.54 10.65
CA PHE A 145 -19.11 5.27 11.05
C PHE A 145 -20.54 5.54 11.50
N GLY A 146 -21.51 5.14 10.66
CA GLY A 146 -22.91 5.13 11.06
C GLY A 146 -23.12 4.23 12.29
N PRO A 147 -24.33 4.19 12.86
CA PRO A 147 -24.65 3.41 14.06
C PRO A 147 -24.44 1.88 13.92
N SER A 148 -24.02 1.39 12.75
CA SER A 148 -23.95 -0.03 12.38
C SER A 148 -22.56 -0.67 12.40
N LEU A 149 -21.45 0.08 12.51
CA LEU A 149 -20.10 -0.51 12.50
C LEU A 149 -19.70 -1.02 13.89
N THR A 150 -20.31 -2.13 14.29
CA THR A 150 -20.03 -2.80 15.57
C THR A 150 -18.74 -3.63 15.54
N ARG A 151 -18.38 -4.18 14.38
CA ARG A 151 -17.21 -5.07 14.22
C ARG A 151 -15.95 -4.31 13.83
N LYS A 152 -14.84 -4.61 14.50
CA LYS A 152 -13.55 -3.95 14.28
C LYS A 152 -12.92 -4.31 12.93
N LYS A 153 -13.20 -5.51 12.42
CA LYS A 153 -12.82 -5.93 11.07
C LYS A 153 -13.44 -5.04 9.99
N ASP A 154 -14.73 -4.74 10.13
CA ASP A 154 -15.47 -3.94 9.14
C ASP A 154 -14.97 -2.48 9.15
N VAL A 155 -14.66 -1.94 10.33
CA VAL A 155 -13.98 -0.63 10.48
C VAL A 155 -12.63 -0.62 9.76
N PHE A 156 -11.80 -1.65 9.97
CA PHE A 156 -10.50 -1.77 9.30
C PHE A 156 -10.66 -1.80 7.77
N LEU A 157 -11.56 -2.64 7.25
CA LEU A 157 -11.79 -2.77 5.81
C LEU A 157 -12.34 -1.49 5.20
N ARG A 158 -13.19 -0.76 5.93
CA ARG A 158 -13.68 0.55 5.50
C ARG A 158 -12.54 1.56 5.37
N LEU A 159 -11.68 1.67 6.38
CA LEU A 159 -10.52 2.57 6.37
C LEU A 159 -9.49 2.20 5.29
N CYS A 160 -9.45 0.95 4.86
CA CYS A 160 -8.61 0.54 3.72
C CYS A 160 -9.18 0.94 2.36
N SER A 161 -10.51 0.98 2.24
CA SER A 161 -11.20 1.13 0.95
C SER A 161 -11.68 2.57 0.70
N ASP A 162 -12.01 3.29 1.76
CA ASP A 162 -12.56 4.64 1.72
C ASP A 162 -11.81 5.56 2.69
N PRO A 163 -10.86 6.38 2.18
CA PRO A 163 -10.11 7.30 3.01
C PRO A 163 -11.00 8.30 3.74
N LEU A 164 -10.79 8.43 5.05
CA LEU A 164 -11.49 9.34 5.92
C LEU A 164 -10.98 10.77 5.77
N LEU A 165 -11.85 11.74 5.48
CA LEU A 165 -11.51 13.16 5.54
C LEU A 165 -11.45 13.66 6.98
N ILE A 166 -10.30 14.24 7.35
CA ILE A 166 -10.02 14.79 8.68
C ILE A 166 -9.56 16.25 8.57
N ASP A 167 -9.40 16.92 9.71
CA ASP A 167 -8.94 18.32 9.80
C ASP A 167 -9.76 19.28 8.92
N SER A 168 -11.10 19.16 9.01
CA SER A 168 -12.05 19.92 8.18
C SER A 168 -11.91 19.63 6.67
N GLY A 169 -11.57 18.39 6.33
CA GLY A 169 -11.44 17.96 4.93
C GLY A 169 -10.16 18.43 4.26
N ARG A 170 -9.14 18.80 5.04
CA ARG A 170 -7.83 19.23 4.53
C ARG A 170 -6.82 18.10 4.46
N LYS A 171 -7.01 17.04 5.25
CA LYS A 171 -6.22 15.82 5.15
C LYS A 171 -7.14 14.61 4.99
N SER A 172 -6.61 13.53 4.42
CA SER A 172 -7.28 12.24 4.42
C SER A 172 -6.45 11.20 5.15
N PHE A 173 -7.13 10.27 5.80
CA PHE A 173 -6.56 9.18 6.57
C PHE A 173 -7.08 7.84 6.06
N ALA A 174 -6.20 6.87 5.89
CA ALA A 174 -6.55 5.51 5.50
C ALA A 174 -5.59 4.52 6.17
N LEU A 175 -5.92 3.23 6.09
CA LEU A 175 -5.01 2.16 6.50
C LEU A 175 -4.45 1.44 5.28
N GLU A 176 -3.16 1.12 5.34
CA GLU A 176 -2.52 0.25 4.36
C GLU A 176 -3.02 -1.19 4.59
N LYS A 177 -3.64 -1.76 3.54
CA LYS A 177 -4.40 -3.02 3.62
C LYS A 177 -3.62 -4.18 4.21
N TRP A 178 -2.33 -4.29 3.92
CA TRP A 178 -1.55 -5.49 4.22
C TRP A 178 -0.91 -5.44 5.61
N SER A 179 -0.45 -4.27 6.02
CA SER A 179 0.28 -4.02 7.26
C SER A 179 -0.57 -3.37 8.35
N GLY A 180 -1.68 -2.73 8.00
CA GLY A 180 -2.49 -1.93 8.93
C GLY A 180 -1.83 -0.60 9.33
N LYS A 181 -0.74 -0.22 8.67
CA LYS A 181 -0.01 1.02 8.96
C LYS A 181 -0.78 2.23 8.41
N LYS A 182 -0.64 3.36 9.10
CA LYS A 182 -1.36 4.60 8.76
C LYS A 182 -0.90 5.17 7.42
N CYS A 183 -1.84 5.55 6.57
CA CYS A 183 -1.64 6.34 5.36
C CYS A 183 -2.28 7.72 5.56
N TYR A 184 -1.58 8.77 5.16
CA TYR A 184 -2.15 10.12 5.17
C TYR A 184 -2.00 10.78 3.80
N MET A 185 -2.92 11.65 3.46
CA MET A 185 -2.72 12.61 2.40
C MET A 185 -2.95 14.01 2.91
N VAL A 186 -1.99 14.89 2.67
CA VAL A 186 -2.10 16.33 2.90
C VAL A 186 -2.70 16.95 1.64
N GLY A 187 -3.93 17.43 1.73
CA GLY A 187 -4.64 18.05 0.60
C GLY A 187 -4.09 19.42 0.25
N ALA A 188 -4.38 19.91 -0.96
CA ALA A 188 -3.83 21.16 -1.47
C ALA A 188 -4.07 22.38 -0.55
N ARG A 189 -5.21 22.42 0.17
CA ARG A 189 -5.54 23.46 1.15
C ARG A 189 -4.69 23.46 2.41
N ASP A 190 -3.95 22.38 2.66
CA ASP A 190 -3.05 22.24 3.79
C ASP A 190 -1.57 22.23 3.37
N LEU A 191 -1.31 22.40 2.06
CA LEU A 191 0.02 22.64 1.53
C LEU A 191 0.34 24.14 1.63
N SER A 192 1.61 24.46 1.88
CA SER A 192 2.12 25.81 1.73
C SER A 192 2.53 26.04 0.27
N ILE A 193 1.65 26.69 -0.48
CA ILE A 193 1.85 27.00 -1.91
C ILE A 193 2.22 28.47 -2.05
N VAL A 194 3.40 28.78 -2.59
CA VAL A 194 3.80 30.17 -2.83
C VAL A 194 2.84 30.83 -3.83
N TRP A 195 2.33 32.00 -3.44
CA TRP A 195 1.28 32.75 -4.13
C TRP A 195 -0.08 32.02 -4.23
N GLY A 196 -0.32 30.98 -3.42
CA GLY A 196 -1.58 30.22 -3.42
C GLY A 196 -2.83 31.08 -3.17
N ASP A 197 -2.69 32.19 -2.44
CA ASP A 197 -3.76 33.15 -2.18
C ASP A 197 -3.87 34.24 -3.26
N THR A 198 -3.02 34.22 -4.28
CA THR A 198 -2.98 35.20 -5.37
C THR A 198 -3.81 34.70 -6.56
N PRO A 199 -5.00 35.28 -6.83
CA PRO A 199 -5.93 34.76 -7.84
C PRO A 199 -5.44 34.83 -9.29
N SER A 200 -4.37 35.60 -9.57
CA SER A 200 -3.71 35.61 -10.89
C SER A 200 -2.73 34.46 -11.09
N SER A 201 -2.31 33.81 -10.00
CA SER A 201 -1.34 32.72 -9.99
C SER A 201 -2.03 31.37 -9.83
N TRP A 202 -2.99 31.28 -8.92
CA TRP A 202 -3.69 30.04 -8.58
C TRP A 202 -5.21 30.25 -8.55
N ARG A 203 -5.93 29.21 -8.96
CA ARG A 203 -7.38 29.08 -8.85
C ARG A 203 -7.70 27.91 -7.94
N TRP A 204 -8.60 28.11 -7.00
CA TRP A 204 -9.14 27.04 -6.16
C TRP A 204 -10.45 26.56 -6.77
N SER A 205 -10.51 25.27 -7.09
CA SER A 205 -11.60 24.67 -7.86
C SER A 205 -12.08 23.39 -7.19
N SER A 206 -13.37 23.10 -7.30
CA SER A 206 -13.89 21.78 -6.94
C SER A 206 -13.80 20.83 -8.13
N PHE A 207 -13.35 19.60 -7.88
CA PHE A 207 -13.24 18.56 -8.90
C PHE A 207 -13.96 17.30 -8.42
N HIS A 208 -14.88 16.79 -9.23
CA HIS A 208 -15.72 15.63 -8.88
C HIS A 208 -14.91 14.33 -8.63
N VAL A 209 -13.76 14.19 -9.29
CA VAL A 209 -12.82 13.08 -9.06
C VAL A 209 -11.88 13.32 -7.87
N SER A 210 -11.98 14.46 -7.19
CA SER A 210 -11.10 14.78 -6.07
C SER A 210 -11.59 14.15 -4.78
N ARG A 211 -10.66 13.64 -3.97
CA ARG A 211 -10.92 13.29 -2.57
C ARG A 211 -11.23 14.51 -1.70
N PHE A 212 -10.66 15.66 -2.04
CA PHE A 212 -10.82 16.91 -1.28
C PHE A 212 -11.83 17.85 -1.93
N PRO A 213 -12.57 18.65 -1.15
CA PRO A 213 -13.56 19.60 -1.67
C PRO A 213 -12.98 20.61 -2.68
N GLU A 214 -11.74 21.04 -2.44
CA GLU A 214 -11.01 21.99 -3.27
C GLU A 214 -9.61 21.47 -3.60
N VAL A 215 -9.15 21.80 -4.80
CA VAL A 215 -7.79 21.54 -5.30
C VAL A 215 -7.19 22.83 -5.86
N ALA A 216 -5.86 22.91 -5.90
CA ALA A 216 -5.14 24.07 -6.40
C ALA A 216 -4.83 23.91 -7.90
N GLU A 217 -5.35 24.80 -8.73
CA GLU A 217 -5.07 24.86 -10.15
C GLU A 217 -4.13 26.03 -10.46
N LEU A 218 -3.01 25.72 -11.09
CA LEU A 218 -2.00 26.69 -11.49
C LEU A 218 -2.46 27.43 -12.75
N ILE A 219 -2.72 28.73 -12.61
CA ILE A 219 -3.09 29.59 -13.74
C ILE A 219 -1.85 29.91 -14.54
N ARG A 220 -0.90 30.65 -13.94
CA ARG A 220 0.33 31.06 -14.64
C ARG A 220 1.39 31.61 -13.68
N VAL A 221 2.52 30.92 -13.52
CA VAL A 221 3.66 31.40 -12.70
C VAL A 221 5.01 31.10 -13.32
N ARG A 222 6.06 31.83 -12.92
CA ARG A 222 7.47 31.45 -13.19
C ARG A 222 8.10 30.72 -12.00
N TRP A 223 7.65 31.06 -10.80
CA TRP A 223 8.10 30.53 -9.52
C TRP A 223 7.09 29.50 -9.04
N LEU A 224 7.44 28.21 -9.08
CA LEU A 224 6.62 27.14 -8.51
C LEU A 224 7.31 26.64 -7.23
N GLU A 225 6.61 26.72 -6.11
CA GLU A 225 7.12 26.27 -4.82
C GLU A 225 5.97 25.80 -3.95
N VAL A 226 6.03 24.53 -3.55
CA VAL A 226 4.99 23.83 -2.79
C VAL A 226 5.67 23.07 -1.66
N HIS A 227 5.18 23.25 -0.43
CA HIS A 227 5.69 22.55 0.75
C HIS A 227 4.58 21.79 1.46
N ALA A 228 4.89 20.60 1.94
CA ALA A 228 4.11 19.87 2.93
C ALA A 228 4.93 19.67 4.20
N LYS A 229 4.22 19.69 5.33
CA LYS A 229 4.79 19.41 6.63
C LYS A 229 3.85 18.50 7.39
N MET A 230 4.38 17.46 8.01
CA MET A 230 3.60 16.56 8.85
C MET A 230 4.38 16.09 10.06
N GLU A 231 3.75 16.09 11.22
CA GLU A 231 4.37 15.60 12.44
C GLU A 231 4.51 14.08 12.38
N THR A 232 5.70 13.56 12.71
CA THR A 232 5.98 12.12 12.60
C THR A 232 5.19 11.30 13.62
N ARG A 233 4.74 11.91 14.73
CA ARG A 233 3.85 11.28 15.72
C ARG A 233 2.49 10.84 15.16
N LEU A 234 2.05 11.43 14.05
CA LEU A 234 0.81 11.02 13.37
C LEU A 234 1.03 9.77 12.51
N LEU A 235 2.27 9.52 12.09
CA LEU A 235 2.65 8.35 11.31
C LEU A 235 2.87 7.12 12.18
N SER A 236 3.01 5.96 11.54
CA SER A 236 3.35 4.72 12.25
C SER A 236 4.84 4.69 12.58
N ALA A 237 5.19 4.42 13.83
CA ALA A 237 6.58 4.25 14.26
C ALA A 237 7.25 3.03 13.59
N ASP A 238 8.59 3.02 13.57
CA ASP A 238 9.43 1.97 12.96
C ASP A 238 8.94 1.59 11.55
N THR A 239 8.71 2.60 10.71
CA THR A 239 8.09 2.40 9.39
C THR A 239 8.76 3.31 8.36
N TYR A 240 9.15 2.72 7.22
CA TYR A 240 9.53 3.48 6.03
C TYR A 240 8.29 4.01 5.34
N TYR A 241 8.33 5.27 4.95
CA TYR A 241 7.28 5.94 4.20
C TYR A 241 7.82 6.43 2.86
N ALA A 242 6.98 6.33 1.83
CA ALA A 242 7.19 6.97 0.55
C ALA A 242 6.18 8.13 0.39
N ALA A 243 6.65 9.26 -0.10
CA ALA A 243 5.82 10.41 -0.41
C ALA A 243 5.48 10.45 -1.91
N TYR A 244 4.22 10.68 -2.24
CA TYR A 244 3.72 10.76 -3.60
C TYR A 244 3.02 12.10 -3.83
N PHE A 245 3.42 12.81 -4.88
CA PHE A 245 2.70 14.01 -5.32
C PHE A 245 1.56 13.61 -6.25
N ILE A 246 0.33 13.99 -5.89
CA ILE A 246 -0.88 13.60 -6.62
C ILE A 246 -1.41 14.81 -7.37
N PHE A 247 -1.42 14.71 -8.70
CA PHE A 247 -1.67 15.86 -9.57
C PHE A 247 -2.27 15.43 -10.90
N LYS A 248 -2.72 16.40 -11.69
CA LYS A 248 -3.06 16.20 -13.10
C LYS A 248 -2.84 17.48 -13.88
N PHE A 249 -3.04 17.41 -15.19
CA PHE A 249 -3.04 18.58 -16.06
C PHE A 249 -4.43 18.85 -16.62
N VAL A 250 -4.80 20.12 -16.70
CA VAL A 250 -5.95 20.60 -17.49
C VAL A 250 -5.51 21.05 -18.88
N HIS A 251 -6.47 21.24 -19.79
CA HIS A 251 -6.18 21.78 -21.13
C HIS A 251 -5.44 23.12 -21.05
N GLY A 252 -4.41 23.30 -21.88
CA GLY A 252 -3.56 24.50 -21.86
C GLY A 252 -2.43 24.43 -20.82
N ASN A 253 -2.05 23.23 -20.38
CA ASN A 253 -0.82 23.03 -19.62
C ASN A 253 0.41 23.45 -20.44
N TYR A 254 1.39 24.04 -19.78
CA TYR A 254 2.63 24.49 -20.42
C TYR A 254 3.76 24.54 -19.38
N GLY A 255 4.99 24.31 -19.82
CA GLY A 255 6.20 24.60 -19.04
C GLY A 255 6.71 23.45 -18.17
N PHE A 256 6.13 22.24 -18.33
CA PHE A 256 6.50 21.03 -17.58
C PHE A 256 7.09 19.91 -18.46
N GLU A 257 7.18 20.12 -19.77
CA GLU A 257 7.50 19.09 -20.77
C GLU A 257 8.98 18.65 -20.74
N THR A 258 9.86 19.50 -20.22
CA THR A 258 11.31 19.27 -20.18
C THR A 258 11.93 19.69 -18.86
N GLN A 259 11.10 20.15 -17.93
CA GLN A 259 11.56 20.89 -16.78
C GLN A 259 11.65 19.98 -15.57
N ALA A 260 12.87 19.83 -15.06
CA ALA A 260 13.11 19.14 -13.81
C ALA A 260 12.60 20.01 -12.66
N VAL A 261 11.84 19.37 -11.77
CA VAL A 261 11.37 19.95 -10.52
C VAL A 261 12.22 19.38 -9.40
N GLU A 262 12.82 20.26 -8.61
CA GLU A 262 13.63 19.93 -7.45
C GLU A 262 12.72 19.46 -6.31
N VAL A 263 13.04 18.31 -5.73
CA VAL A 263 12.30 17.72 -4.63
C VAL A 263 13.25 17.54 -3.47
N SER A 264 12.85 17.95 -2.28
CA SER A 264 13.56 17.61 -1.05
C SER A 264 12.61 17.00 -0.04
N ILE A 265 13.09 15.97 0.65
CA ILE A 265 12.40 15.35 1.78
C ILE A 265 13.38 15.34 2.93
N SER A 266 12.97 15.87 4.08
CA SER A 266 13.75 15.81 5.31
C SER A 266 12.89 15.29 6.45
N CYS A 267 13.47 14.37 7.23
CA CYS A 267 12.88 13.83 8.45
C CYS A 267 14.00 13.78 9.49
N GLY A 268 13.96 14.66 10.49
CA GLY A 268 15.09 14.84 11.41
C GLY A 268 16.33 15.44 10.72
N SER A 269 17.52 14.89 10.99
CA SER A 269 18.79 15.36 10.40
C SER A 269 19.12 14.75 9.03
N ALA A 270 18.32 13.80 8.56
CA ALA A 270 18.50 13.17 7.25
C ALA A 270 17.60 13.86 6.22
N GLY A 271 18.22 14.39 5.16
CA GLY A 271 17.51 14.97 4.03
C GLY A 271 17.99 14.35 2.72
N GLU A 272 17.05 14.00 1.85
CA GLU A 272 17.33 13.59 0.48
C GLU A 272 16.82 14.65 -0.49
N GLN A 273 17.61 14.91 -1.54
CA GLN A 273 17.23 15.77 -2.64
C GLN A 273 17.25 14.97 -3.94
N CYS A 274 16.22 15.15 -4.75
CA CYS A 274 16.14 14.56 -6.07
C CYS A 274 15.46 15.48 -7.08
N TYR A 275 15.40 15.04 -8.33
CA TYR A 275 14.70 15.75 -9.40
C TYR A 275 13.66 14.83 -10.02
N VAL A 276 12.48 15.38 -10.29
CA VAL A 276 11.35 14.69 -10.92
C VAL A 276 10.86 15.47 -12.14
N TYR A 277 10.18 14.78 -13.05
CA TYR A 277 9.60 15.38 -14.26
C TYR A 277 8.10 15.10 -14.28
N PHE A 278 7.28 16.15 -14.31
CA PHE A 278 5.82 16.01 -14.27
C PHE A 278 5.18 15.65 -15.61
N ASP A 279 5.79 16.04 -16.71
CA ASP A 279 5.36 15.66 -18.04
C ASP A 279 6.58 15.26 -18.88
N PRO A 280 7.14 14.06 -18.66
CA PRO A 280 8.25 13.60 -19.48
C PRO A 280 7.87 13.41 -20.96
N ASP A 281 6.59 13.54 -21.33
CA ASP A 281 5.99 12.78 -22.44
C ASP A 281 5.06 13.56 -23.38
N GLY A 282 5.32 14.85 -23.61
CA GLY A 282 4.86 15.48 -24.85
C GLY A 282 5.46 14.83 -26.12
N ARG A 283 6.66 14.23 -26.04
CA ARG A 283 7.35 13.55 -27.17
C ARG A 283 8.16 12.27 -26.85
N MET A 284 8.55 11.98 -25.60
CA MET A 284 9.42 10.82 -25.31
C MET A 284 8.69 9.47 -25.23
N ARG A 285 7.41 9.44 -24.85
CA ARG A 285 6.63 8.19 -24.62
C ARG A 285 6.54 7.34 -25.88
N GLN A 286 6.38 7.97 -27.04
CA GLN A 286 6.39 7.29 -28.33
C GLN A 286 7.78 6.69 -28.62
N GLN A 287 8.88 7.39 -28.35
CA GLN A 287 10.23 6.86 -28.58
C GLN A 287 10.53 5.65 -27.66
N TYR A 288 10.09 5.65 -26.40
CA TYR A 288 10.31 4.53 -25.49
C TYR A 288 9.47 3.29 -25.82
N GLN A 289 8.19 3.46 -26.19
CA GLN A 289 7.37 2.36 -26.72
C GLN A 289 7.97 1.78 -28.00
N THR A 290 8.48 2.63 -28.89
CA THR A 290 9.12 2.18 -30.14
C THR A 290 10.43 1.42 -29.87
N VAL A 291 11.21 1.77 -28.84
CA VAL A 291 12.44 1.05 -28.46
C VAL A 291 12.12 -0.30 -27.79
N GLN A 292 11.05 -0.37 -26.99
CA GLN A 292 10.56 -1.60 -26.38
C GLN A 292 10.13 -2.63 -27.43
N GLU A 293 9.48 -2.18 -28.52
CA GLU A 293 9.07 -3.03 -29.64
C GLU A 293 10.21 -3.38 -30.59
N ARG A 294 11.18 -2.48 -30.82
CA ARG A 294 12.27 -2.68 -31.80
C ARG A 294 13.52 -3.37 -31.24
N SER A 295 13.73 -3.46 -29.93
CA SER A 295 14.96 -4.03 -29.37
C SER A 295 14.74 -4.75 -28.03
N PRO A 296 14.09 -5.93 -28.04
CA PRO A 296 13.90 -6.75 -26.84
C PRO A 296 15.21 -7.25 -26.20
N HIS A 297 16.34 -7.17 -26.91
CA HIS A 297 17.64 -7.65 -26.45
C HIS A 297 18.28 -6.79 -25.34
N ILE A 298 17.90 -5.51 -25.20
CA ILE A 298 18.41 -4.61 -24.16
C ILE A 298 17.88 -5.00 -22.77
N PHE A 299 16.67 -5.59 -22.71
CA PHE A 299 16.02 -6.01 -21.46
C PHE A 299 16.55 -7.33 -20.87
N ARG A 300 17.59 -7.91 -21.48
CA ARG A 300 18.25 -9.12 -20.99
C ARG A 300 19.38 -8.82 -20.00
N ASP A 301 19.84 -7.57 -19.94
CA ASP A 301 20.87 -7.11 -19.00
C ASP A 301 20.21 -6.56 -17.71
N ALA A 302 20.51 -7.21 -16.58
CA ALA A 302 20.00 -6.83 -15.27
C ALA A 302 20.37 -5.40 -14.85
N THR A 303 21.48 -4.86 -15.38
CA THR A 303 21.96 -3.50 -15.10
C THR A 303 21.12 -2.47 -15.83
N ALA A 304 20.81 -2.72 -17.11
CA ALA A 304 19.91 -1.89 -17.89
C ALA A 304 18.52 -1.88 -17.25
N VAL A 305 17.99 -3.06 -16.86
CA VAL A 305 16.70 -3.19 -16.15
C VAL A 305 16.67 -2.34 -14.87
N ARG A 306 17.74 -2.31 -14.08
CA ARG A 306 17.82 -1.47 -12.86
C ARG A 306 17.82 0.03 -13.18
N VAL A 307 18.52 0.45 -14.23
CA VAL A 307 18.54 1.85 -14.68
C VAL A 307 17.16 2.27 -15.19
N PHE A 308 16.47 1.40 -15.93
CA PHE A 308 15.10 1.63 -16.40
C PHE A 308 14.11 1.67 -15.24
N GLN A 309 14.17 0.74 -14.28
CA GLN A 309 13.34 0.77 -13.07
C GLN A 309 13.58 2.03 -12.23
N ALA A 310 14.83 2.48 -12.09
CA ALA A 310 15.16 3.72 -11.40
C ALA A 310 14.61 4.97 -12.12
N ARG A 311 14.54 4.95 -13.45
CA ARG A 311 13.91 6.01 -14.26
C ARG A 311 12.38 5.96 -14.20
N GLU A 312 11.77 4.77 -14.22
CA GLU A 312 10.32 4.58 -14.06
C GLU A 312 9.81 4.99 -12.68
N LYS A 313 10.63 4.84 -11.63
CA LYS A 313 10.29 5.37 -10.29
C LYS A 313 10.18 6.90 -10.28
N LYS A 314 10.81 7.59 -11.23
CA LYS A 314 10.83 9.07 -11.36
C LYS A 314 9.92 9.60 -12.46
N ALA A 315 9.07 8.75 -13.03
CA ALA A 315 8.06 9.15 -14.01
C ALA A 315 6.66 9.17 -13.37
N PRO A 316 5.78 10.09 -13.78
CA PRO A 316 4.39 10.09 -13.33
C PRO A 316 3.66 8.85 -13.81
N ARG A 317 2.88 8.24 -12.92
CA ARG A 317 2.05 7.07 -13.17
C ARG A 317 0.58 7.44 -13.08
N ASP A 318 -0.23 6.87 -13.96
CA ASP A 318 -1.68 6.99 -13.88
C ASP A 318 -2.22 6.10 -12.77
N ARG A 319 -3.12 6.63 -11.94
CA ARG A 319 -3.71 5.92 -10.80
C ARG A 319 -5.02 5.19 -11.13
N GLY A 320 -5.57 5.43 -12.32
CA GLY A 320 -6.89 4.93 -12.74
C GLY A 320 -8.09 5.72 -12.21
N ASP A 321 -7.89 6.62 -11.23
CA ASP A 321 -8.92 7.49 -10.64
C ASP A 321 -9.01 8.89 -11.31
N GLY A 322 -8.33 9.06 -12.45
CA GLY A 322 -8.23 10.34 -13.16
C GLY A 322 -7.11 11.26 -12.66
N TRP A 323 -6.31 10.81 -11.67
CA TRP A 323 -5.11 11.51 -11.22
C TRP A 323 -3.83 10.78 -11.62
N LYS A 324 -2.74 11.53 -11.68
CA LYS A 324 -1.37 11.04 -11.78
C LYS A 324 -0.69 11.10 -10.42
N GLU A 325 0.26 10.21 -10.20
CA GLU A 325 1.15 10.25 -9.05
C GLU A 325 2.62 10.14 -9.45
N ILE A 326 3.49 10.80 -8.69
CA ILE A 326 4.94 10.67 -8.84
C ILE A 326 5.58 10.52 -7.46
N ASN A 327 6.52 9.59 -7.33
CA ASN A 327 7.26 9.37 -6.10
C ASN A 327 8.26 10.52 -5.88
N LEU A 328 8.19 11.15 -4.71
CA LEU A 328 9.03 12.27 -4.29
C LEU A 328 10.28 11.82 -3.51
N GLY A 329 10.25 10.61 -2.96
CA GLY A 329 11.30 10.04 -2.14
C GLY A 329 10.74 9.27 -0.94
N GLU A 330 11.66 8.72 -0.16
CA GLU A 330 11.37 7.86 0.99
C GLU A 330 12.02 8.44 2.25
N PHE A 331 11.41 8.18 3.40
CA PHE A 331 11.95 8.58 4.70
C PHE A 331 11.55 7.54 5.76
N PHE A 332 12.29 7.50 6.86
CA PHE A 332 12.02 6.60 7.97
C PHE A 332 11.40 7.36 9.15
N VAL A 333 10.45 6.73 9.83
CA VAL A 333 9.87 7.22 11.08
C VAL A 333 10.39 6.35 12.23
N ASP A 334 11.12 6.97 13.15
CA ASP A 334 11.70 6.32 14.33
C ASP A 334 10.64 5.87 15.35
N ASP A 335 11.08 5.08 16.34
CA ASP A 335 10.30 4.70 17.52
C ASP A 335 11.06 5.09 18.80
N PRO A 336 10.58 6.06 19.60
CA PRO A 336 9.35 6.84 19.39
C PRO A 336 9.48 7.85 18.24
N PRO A 337 8.40 8.14 17.50
CA PRO A 337 8.42 9.15 16.44
C PRO A 337 8.77 10.52 17.01
N THR A 338 9.78 11.18 16.43
CA THR A 338 10.24 12.50 16.88
C THR A 338 10.29 13.49 15.73
N GLY A 339 9.86 14.74 15.97
CA GLY A 339 9.91 15.83 15.00
C GLY A 339 8.85 15.77 13.90
N GLU A 340 9.25 16.15 12.70
CA GLU A 340 8.38 16.35 11.54
C GLU A 340 9.08 15.95 10.26
N VAL A 341 8.30 15.52 9.28
CA VAL A 341 8.74 15.39 7.90
C VAL A 341 8.36 16.66 7.14
N GLN A 342 9.33 17.21 6.42
CA GLN A 342 9.14 18.33 5.49
C GLN A 342 9.42 17.86 4.07
N ILE A 343 8.51 18.18 3.16
CA ILE A 343 8.60 17.84 1.75
C ILE A 343 8.47 19.12 0.96
N SER A 344 9.46 19.44 0.14
CA SER A 344 9.44 20.60 -0.75
C SER A 344 9.47 20.17 -2.21
N LEU A 345 8.71 20.87 -3.04
CA LEU A 345 8.69 20.70 -4.48
C LEU A 345 8.85 22.07 -5.13
N MET A 346 9.95 22.26 -5.86
CA MET A 346 10.43 23.57 -6.30
C MET A 346 10.86 23.58 -7.76
N ASP A 347 10.36 24.56 -8.51
CA ASP A 347 10.93 24.98 -9.77
C ASP A 347 10.93 26.51 -9.84
N VAL A 348 11.99 27.06 -9.24
CA VAL A 348 12.24 28.49 -9.09
C VAL A 348 13.38 28.97 -10.01
N LYS A 349 14.23 28.05 -10.46
CA LYS A 349 15.45 28.33 -11.23
C LYS A 349 15.20 28.43 -12.73
N SER A 350 14.16 27.77 -13.26
CA SER A 350 13.92 27.74 -14.71
C SER A 350 13.49 29.08 -15.30
N LEU A 351 12.88 29.96 -14.49
CA LEU A 351 12.25 31.23 -14.90
C LEU A 351 11.23 31.11 -16.03
N LYS A 352 10.85 29.87 -16.42
CA LYS A 352 9.86 29.59 -17.46
C LYS A 352 8.46 29.69 -16.88
N TRP A 353 7.56 30.24 -17.69
CA TRP A 353 6.13 30.26 -17.36
C TRP A 353 5.57 28.84 -17.32
N LYS A 354 4.68 28.59 -16.38
CA LYS A 354 4.04 27.30 -16.10
C LYS A 354 2.54 27.51 -15.90
N SER A 355 1.72 26.63 -16.43
CA SER A 355 0.26 26.68 -16.29
C SER A 355 -0.35 25.28 -16.34
N GLY A 356 -1.60 25.18 -15.88
CA GLY A 356 -2.45 24.00 -16.06
C GLY A 356 -2.16 22.82 -15.13
N LEU A 357 -1.23 22.95 -14.17
CA LEU A 357 -1.00 21.96 -13.12
C LEU A 357 -2.14 22.02 -12.09
N VAL A 358 -2.80 20.90 -11.82
CA VAL A 358 -3.80 20.76 -10.75
C VAL A 358 -3.23 19.86 -9.67
N ILE A 359 -3.17 20.36 -8.43
CA ILE A 359 -2.62 19.67 -7.27
C ILE A 359 -3.77 19.16 -6.41
N GLN A 360 -3.84 17.84 -6.22
CA GLN A 360 -4.73 17.27 -5.22
C GLN A 360 -4.08 17.31 -3.83
N GLY A 361 -2.79 16.95 -3.74
CA GLY A 361 -2.07 16.89 -2.47
C GLY A 361 -0.83 16.01 -2.51
N ILE A 362 -0.25 15.76 -1.33
CA ILE A 362 0.88 14.84 -1.12
C ILE A 362 0.44 13.68 -0.23
N GLU A 363 0.62 12.45 -0.73
CA GLU A 363 0.20 11.22 -0.06
C GLU A 363 1.41 10.48 0.52
N LEU A 364 1.36 10.17 1.81
CA LEU A 364 2.38 9.44 2.57
C LEU A 364 1.90 8.02 2.79
N ARG A 365 2.61 7.05 2.21
CA ARG A 365 2.28 5.63 2.26
C ARG A 365 3.41 4.83 2.91
N PRO A 366 3.09 3.83 3.75
CA PRO A 366 4.07 2.84 4.18
C PRO A 366 4.72 2.17 2.97
N ALA A 367 6.05 2.11 2.97
CA ALA A 367 6.86 1.46 1.96
C ALA A 367 7.56 0.24 2.58
N GLN A 368 7.74 -0.81 1.77
CA GLN A 368 8.55 -1.95 2.20
C GLN A 368 10.03 -1.55 2.23
N MET A 369 10.73 -1.87 3.32
CA MET A 369 12.19 -1.77 3.37
C MET A 369 12.79 -2.51 2.18
N THR A 370 13.55 -1.80 1.34
CA THR A 370 14.39 -2.49 0.38
C THR A 370 15.62 -3.06 1.10
N SER A 371 16.12 -4.21 0.65
CA SER A 371 17.24 -4.92 1.31
C SER A 371 18.54 -4.11 1.38
N GLN A 372 18.69 -3.07 0.56
CA GLN A 372 19.83 -2.16 0.55
C GLN A 372 19.78 -1.09 1.67
N GLU A 373 18.60 -0.71 2.16
CA GLU A 373 18.47 0.24 3.27
C GLU A 373 18.59 -0.44 4.63
N SER A 374 18.10 -1.68 4.76
CA SER A 374 18.27 -2.49 5.98
C SER A 374 19.74 -2.70 6.37
N SER A 375 20.66 -2.63 5.40
CA SER A 375 22.10 -2.75 5.64
C SER A 375 22.75 -1.43 6.07
N ARG A 376 22.23 -0.27 5.63
CA ARG A 376 22.69 1.06 6.07
C ARG A 376 22.29 1.36 7.52
N GLN A 377 21.08 1.01 7.93
CA GLN A 377 20.61 1.22 9.31
C GLN A 377 21.39 0.38 10.34
N ARG A 378 21.75 -0.87 10.01
CA ARG A 378 22.57 -1.73 10.89
C ARG A 378 23.98 -1.16 11.15
N ILE A 379 24.49 -0.33 10.24
CA ILE A 379 25.80 0.32 10.39
C ILE A 379 25.66 1.60 11.23
N GLY A 380 24.55 2.34 11.07
CA GLY A 380 24.27 3.56 11.85
C GLY A 380 23.96 3.30 13.33
N GLN A 381 23.21 2.24 13.66
CA GLN A 381 22.90 1.86 15.06
C GLN A 381 24.08 1.20 15.81
N ARG A 382 25.19 0.92 15.13
CA ARG A 382 26.39 0.29 15.73
C ARG A 382 27.52 1.28 16.02
N ARG A 383 27.30 2.58 15.89
CA ARG A 383 28.29 3.62 16.17
C ARG A 383 27.96 4.39 17.44
#